data_AF-A0A947FVA3-F1
#
_entry.id   AF-A0A947FVA3-F1
#
_cell.length_a   1.000
_cell.length_b   1.000
_cell.length_c   1.000
_cell.angle_alpha   90.00
_cell.angle_beta   90.00
_cell.angle_gamma   90.00
#
_symmetry.space_group_name_H-M   'P 1'
#
loop_
_entity.id
_entity.type
_entity.pdbx_description
1 polymer ?
#
loop_
_entity_poly.entity_id
_entity_poly.type
_entity_poly.pdbx_seq_one_letter_code
_entity_poly.pdbx_strand_id
1 'polypeptide(L)' 'GVVKDLERLEEIANVVRKSSRCGLGQTAGNPVLQSLTKFKDSYDKRVSQELEFISEFDLEESLRKAREGIS' A
#
# COMPACT_ATOMS: atom_id res chain seq x y z
N GLY A 1 -5.66 4.27 3.23
CA GLY A 1 -4.49 3.73 3.93
C GLY A 1 -4.27 4.34 5.30
N VAL A 2 -3.53 3.62 6.12
CA VAL A 2 -3.11 3.94 7.49
C VAL A 2 -1.58 4.11 7.53
N VAL A 3 -1.03 4.62 8.64
CA VAL A 3 0.43 4.79 8.80
C VAL A 3 1.21 3.50 8.49
N LYS A 4 0.70 2.36 8.92
CA LYS A 4 1.30 1.03 8.70
C LYS A 4 1.46 0.69 7.20
N ASP A 5 0.62 1.24 6.33
CA ASP A 5 0.76 1.03 4.89
C ASP A 5 2.02 1.74 4.33
N LEU A 6 2.45 2.86 4.94
CA LEU A 6 3.68 3.54 4.55
C LEU A 6 4.93 2.71 4.90
N GLU A 7 4.93 2.08 6.08
CA GLU A 7 5.99 1.14 6.49
C GLU A 7 6.05 -0.05 5.53
N ARG A 8 4.88 -0.58 5.16
CA ARG A 8 4.78 -1.69 4.20
C ARG A 8 5.28 -1.29 2.81
N LEU A 9 4.97 -0.07 2.36
CA LEU A 9 5.49 0.48 1.10
C LEU A 9 7.02 0.59 1.12
N GLU A 10 7.60 1.05 2.23
CA GLU A 10 9.06 1.13 2.38
C GLU A 10 9.71 -0.27 2.35
N GLU A 11 9.13 -1.24 3.04
CA GLU A 11 9.61 -2.62 3.04
C GLU A 11 9.61 -3.21 1.62
N ILE A 12 8.48 -3.09 0.90
CA ILE A 12 8.35 -3.59 -0.46
C ILE A 12 9.34 -2.89 -1.40
N ALA A 13 9.48 -1.56 -1.31
CA ALA A 13 10.42 -0.82 -2.14
C ALA A 13 11.88 -1.26 -1.89
N ASN A 14 12.24 -1.54 -0.65
CA ASN A 14 13.54 -2.11 -0.30
C ASN A 14 13.73 -3.53 -0.84
N VAL A 15 12.71 -4.38 -0.77
CA VAL A 15 12.75 -5.74 -1.34
C VAL A 15 12.94 -5.67 -2.85
N VAL A 16 12.14 -4.86 -3.56
CA VAL A 16 12.23 -4.68 -5.02
C VAL A 16 13.62 -4.19 -5.41
N ARG A 17 14.15 -3.18 -4.71
CA ARG A 17 15.48 -2.63 -4.97
C ARG A 17 16.61 -3.66 -4.78
N LYS A 18 16.54 -4.50 -3.74
CA LYS A 18 17.64 -5.42 -3.36
C LYS A 18 17.56 -6.79 -4.02
N SER A 19 16.36 -7.30 -4.29
CA SER A 19 16.14 -8.68 -4.77
C SER A 19 16.00 -8.78 -6.29
N SER A 20 15.79 -7.68 -7.00
CA SER A 20 15.63 -7.68 -8.45
C SER A 20 16.94 -7.98 -9.19
N ARG A 21 16.85 -8.86 -10.21
CA ARG A 21 17.99 -9.29 -11.03
C ARG A 21 18.32 -8.35 -12.19
N CYS A 22 17.39 -7.47 -12.56
CA CYS A 22 17.59 -6.48 -13.62
C CYS A 22 17.72 -5.07 -13.03
N GLY A 23 18.46 -4.19 -13.70
CA GLY A 23 18.70 -2.82 -13.24
C GLY A 23 17.43 -1.96 -13.13
N LEU A 24 16.39 -2.28 -13.93
CA LEU A 24 15.10 -1.63 -13.84
C LEU A 24 14.42 -1.90 -12.49
N GLY A 25 14.34 -3.17 -12.09
CA GLY A 25 13.76 -3.54 -10.79
C GLY A 25 14.55 -2.98 -9.62
N GLN A 26 15.88 -2.97 -9.71
CA GLN A 26 16.73 -2.35 -8.69
C GLN A 26 16.46 -0.85 -8.53
N THR A 27 16.17 -0.15 -9.64
CA THR A 27 15.93 1.30 -9.64
C THR A 27 14.48 1.67 -9.30
N ALA A 28 13.52 0.78 -9.58
CA ALA A 28 12.08 1.04 -9.41
C ALA A 28 11.68 1.36 -7.95
N GLY A 29 12.42 0.87 -6.95
CA GLY A 29 12.18 1.20 -5.54
C GLY A 29 12.63 2.62 -5.14
N ASN A 30 13.56 3.23 -5.89
CA ASN A 30 14.16 4.53 -5.51
C ASN A 30 13.14 5.68 -5.46
N PRO A 31 12.24 5.87 -6.45
CA PRO A 31 11.24 6.93 -6.39
C PRO A 31 10.33 6.82 -5.17
N VAL A 32 9.96 5.61 -4.75
CA VAL A 32 9.10 5.38 -3.56
C VAL A 32 9.84 5.75 -2.28
N LEU A 33 11.06 5.23 -2.08
CA LEU A 33 11.85 5.55 -0.88
C LEU A 33 12.15 7.05 -0.76
N GLN A 34 12.46 7.69 -1.89
CA GLN A 34 12.71 9.12 -1.94
C GLN A 34 11.43 9.95 -1.74
N SER A 35 10.28 9.49 -2.22
CA SER A 35 9.03 10.23 -2.03
C SER A 35 8.57 10.16 -0.58
N LEU A 36 8.67 8.99 0.07
CA LEU A 36 8.33 8.82 1.49
C LEU A 36 9.15 9.74 2.40
N THR A 37 10.42 9.97 2.07
CA THR A 37 11.30 10.87 2.84
C THR A 37 11.11 12.34 2.47
N LYS A 38 11.07 12.68 1.17
CA LYS A 38 11.00 14.09 0.72
C LYS A 38 9.62 14.72 0.87
N PHE A 39 8.56 13.91 0.85
CA PHE A 39 7.18 14.38 0.88
C PHE A 39 6.40 13.81 2.07
N LYS A 40 7.08 13.52 3.19
CA LYS A 40 6.48 12.93 4.39
C LYS A 40 5.16 13.60 4.78
N ASP A 41 5.15 14.94 4.89
CA ASP A 41 3.94 15.71 5.24
C ASP A 41 2.76 15.49 4.29
N SER A 42 3.04 15.21 3.02
CA SER A 42 1.98 14.93 2.03
C SER A 42 1.36 13.56 2.23
N TYR A 43 2.14 12.59 2.70
CA TYR A 43 1.64 11.26 3.07
C TYR A 43 0.91 11.29 4.41
N ASP A 44 1.48 11.96 5.41
CA ASP A 44 0.90 12.07 6.76
C ASP A 44 -0.52 12.69 6.72
N LYS A 45 -0.78 13.61 5.78
CA LYS A 45 -2.12 14.20 5.54
C LYS A 45 -3.13 13.28 4.84
N ARG A 46 -2.68 12.17 4.24
CA ARG A 46 -3.52 11.26 3.42
C ARG A 46 -3.74 9.90 4.07
N VAL A 47 -3.03 9.61 5.16
CA VAL A 47 -3.19 8.37 5.92
C VAL A 47 -3.82 8.68 7.27
N SER A 48 -4.65 7.76 7.77
CA SER A 48 -5.16 7.86 9.14
C SER A 48 -4.06 7.48 10.14
N GLN A 49 -3.99 8.24 11.23
CA GLN A 49 -3.10 7.99 12.38
C GLN A 49 -3.80 7.19 13.48
N GLU A 50 -5.13 7.13 13.43
CA GLU A 50 -5.99 6.58 14.47
C GLU A 50 -6.43 5.14 14.15
N LEU A 51 -6.61 4.83 12.86
CA LEU A 51 -7.03 3.52 12.41
C LEU A 51 -5.82 2.60 12.21
N GLU A 52 -5.93 1.36 12.68
CA GLU A 52 -4.90 0.33 12.47
C GLU A 52 -5.02 -0.34 11.09
N PHE A 53 -6.24 -0.35 10.51
CA PHE A 53 -6.51 -1.01 9.25
C PHE A 53 -7.71 -0.38 8.54
N ILE A 54 -7.62 -0.29 7.21
CA ILE A 54 -8.73 0.10 6.33
C ILE A 54 -8.86 -0.98 5.27
N SER A 55 -10.05 -1.61 5.18
CA SER A 55 -10.36 -2.50 4.07
C SER A 55 -10.74 -1.66 2.85
N GLU A 56 -9.92 -1.69 1.80
CA GLU A 56 -10.27 -1.12 0.50
C GLU A 56 -11.23 -2.01 -0.31
N PHE A 57 -11.42 -3.25 0.14
CA PHE A 57 -12.34 -4.21 -0.45
C PHE A 57 -13.65 -4.26 0.33
N ASP A 58 -14.76 -3.96 -0.34
CA ASP A 58 -16.10 -4.19 0.20
C ASP A 58 -16.48 -5.66 0.01
N LEU A 59 -16.31 -6.42 1.09
CA LEU A 59 -16.63 -7.84 1.12
C LEU A 59 -18.14 -8.08 1.02
N GLU A 60 -18.96 -7.19 1.59
CA GLU A 60 -20.41 -7.34 1.62
C GLU A 60 -20.99 -7.16 0.22
N GLU A 61 -20.56 -6.13 -0.52
CA GLU A 61 -20.94 -5.93 -1.92
C GLU A 61 -20.47 -7.09 -2.79
N SER A 62 -19.26 -7.59 -2.56
CA SER A 62 -18.70 -8.72 -3.33
C SER A 62 -19.48 -10.02 -3.09
N LEU A 63 -19.97 -10.23 -1.86
CA LEU A 63 -20.79 -11.39 -1.49
C LEU A 63 -22.26 -11.24 -1.86
N ARG A 64 -22.74 -10.03 -2.17
CA ARG A 64 -24.15 -9.74 -2.44
C ARG A 64 -24.74 -10.65 -3.51
N LYS A 65 -24.05 -10.82 -4.64
CA LYS A 65 -24.52 -11.69 -5.74
C LYS A 65 -24.61 -13.17 -5.36
N ALA A 66 -23.73 -13.64 -4.48
CA ALA A 66 -23.77 -15.02 -3.99
C ALA A 66 -24.92 -15.23 -2.99
N ARG A 67 -25.26 -14.21 -2.21
CA ARG A 67 -26.35 -14.24 -1.23
C ARG A 67 -27.73 -14.07 -1.88
N GLU A 68 -27.85 -13.21 -2.90
CA GLU A 68 -29.10 -13.00 -3.65
C GLU A 68 -29.53 -14.24 -4.45
N GLY A 69 -28.59 -15.06 -4.94
CA GLY A 69 -28.87 -16.29 -5.69
C GLY A 69 -29.24 -17.52 -4.84
N ILE A 70 -29.32 -17.39 -3.51
CA ILE A 70 -29.73 -18.45 -2.58
C ILE A 70 -31.20 -18.22 -2.10
N SER A 71 -31.86 -17.15 -2.54
CA SER A 71 -33.30 -16.91 -2.38
C SER A 71 -34.09 -17.31 -3.62
#